data_AF-A0A251VN67-F1
#
_entry.id   AF-A0A251VN67-F1
#
_cell.length_a   1.000
_cell.length_b   1.000
_cell.length_c   1.000
_cell.angle_alpha   90.00
_cell.angle_beta   90.00
_cell.angle_gamma   90.00
#
_symmetry.space_group_name_H-M   'P 1'
#
loop_
_entity.id
_entity.type
_entity.pdbx_description
1 polymer ?
#
loop_
_entity_poly.entity_id
_entity_poly.type
_entity_poly.pdbx_seq_one_letter_code
_entity_poly.pdbx_strand_id
1 'polypeptide(L)'
;MEKGDLELREVSSMYMAPENKDLELGEVNIIQGTVHSLLDCVQKVNIQTNMFSPSIYMAPRTLRDLNPSLFNPRVVSIGPLHREDENVQAFEGRKANYLSNLMSSTNSPPEEILNSCVEKVYASLEQIKACYVWTKTYGDAEITKMMVMDACFILGFSREMWMVFNKSYFGDMLLIQNVIYDLVLLENQIPFFVLDAVFQGTVLKFMPEASLVDYIDPILRSLHIFDGYLNTDNIPTNTTQHILSLLHQCYEPPTSIKPGLLYTRIQSAVDLERAGVHFKPNENSTWMMGMEVKLYRFPCFFGPWGKPTLRIPKLIVENFSELVLRNLIAYEQSCQTHYHITSYVFTMDMLVNTQEDVARLVNSRVLDNRVGSNEEAADIINNICKDVAGVYSFYEQEWEKLNKYCNNYWPKNIAWLRRTYFSNPWNIIALLAGIILFALTVLQTIFTINP
;
A
#
# COMPACT_ATOMS: atom_id res chain seq x y z
N MET A 1 61.67 -79.44 52.45
CA MET A 1 61.24 -78.46 53.46
C MET A 1 61.45 -77.09 52.83
N GLU A 2 60.35 -76.34 52.70
CA GLU A 2 60.18 -74.96 52.16
C GLU A 2 60.74 -74.58 50.77
N LYS A 3 59.93 -73.80 50.06
CA LYS A 3 59.93 -73.40 48.63
C LYS A 3 61.13 -72.51 48.26
N GLY A 4 61.54 -72.34 47.00
CA GLY A 4 60.94 -72.69 45.71
C GLY A 4 61.76 -72.04 44.57
N ASP A 5 61.55 -72.54 43.36
CA ASP A 5 62.38 -72.30 42.17
C ASP A 5 61.64 -71.54 41.05
N LEU A 6 62.47 -71.02 40.12
CA LEU A 6 62.29 -70.84 38.65
C LEU A 6 61.90 -69.48 38.05
N GLU A 7 62.94 -68.89 37.42
CA GLU A 7 63.11 -68.51 35.99
C GLU A 7 62.27 -67.43 35.26
N LEU A 8 63.00 -66.75 34.36
CA LEU A 8 62.74 -65.59 33.51
C LEU A 8 61.84 -65.86 32.27
N ARG A 9 61.06 -64.86 31.85
CA ARG A 9 60.84 -64.44 30.44
C ARG A 9 60.05 -63.12 30.30
N GLU A 10 60.41 -62.34 29.28
CA GLU A 10 59.87 -61.04 28.83
C GLU A 10 58.42 -61.08 28.31
N VAL A 11 57.70 -59.94 28.27
CA VAL A 11 56.85 -59.43 27.15
C VAL A 11 56.40 -57.97 27.39
N SER A 12 56.33 -57.21 26.29
CA SER A 12 55.95 -55.79 26.09
C SER A 12 54.44 -55.58 25.76
N SER A 13 54.00 -54.30 25.76
CA SER A 13 52.70 -53.71 25.32
C SER A 13 51.60 -53.63 26.40
N MET A 14 50.71 -52.63 26.49
CA MET A 14 50.31 -51.54 25.59
C MET A 14 49.51 -50.50 26.42
N TYR A 15 49.82 -49.20 26.33
CA TYR A 15 48.93 -48.12 26.79
C TYR A 15 47.93 -47.81 25.67
N MET A 16 46.62 -48.00 25.89
CA MET A 16 45.54 -47.46 25.05
C MET A 16 44.53 -46.73 25.94
N ALA A 17 44.31 -45.45 25.63
CA ALA A 17 43.28 -44.61 26.25
C ALA A 17 41.86 -45.09 25.86
N PRO A 18 40.81 -44.84 26.67
CA PRO A 18 39.45 -45.20 26.29
C PRO A 18 38.98 -44.33 25.11
N GLU A 19 38.53 -44.99 24.04
CA GLU A 19 37.99 -44.37 22.82
C GLU A 19 36.65 -43.64 23.06
N ASN A 20 36.53 -42.50 22.40
CA ASN A 20 35.45 -41.51 22.27
C ASN A 20 34.06 -42.02 21.83
N LYS A 21 33.74 -43.31 21.93
CA LYS A 21 32.55 -43.90 21.30
C LYS A 21 31.21 -43.46 21.90
N ASP A 22 31.16 -43.21 23.21
CA ASP A 22 29.90 -42.80 23.87
C ASP A 22 29.54 -41.33 23.60
N LEU A 23 30.54 -40.48 23.37
CA LEU A 23 30.34 -39.09 22.92
C LEU A 23 29.89 -39.04 21.46
N GLU A 24 30.51 -39.85 20.58
CA GLU A 24 30.10 -39.95 19.17
C GLU A 24 28.69 -40.55 19.01
N LEU A 25 28.30 -41.55 19.81
CA LEU A 25 26.93 -42.10 19.79
C LEU A 25 25.89 -41.08 20.31
N GLY A 26 26.24 -40.29 21.31
CA GLY A 26 25.39 -39.21 21.84
C GLY A 26 25.17 -38.10 20.80
N GLU A 27 26.22 -37.67 20.12
CA GLU A 27 26.14 -36.67 19.05
C GLU A 27 25.35 -37.17 17.83
N VAL A 28 25.54 -38.42 17.40
CA VAL A 28 24.78 -39.01 16.28
C VAL A 28 23.28 -39.09 16.58
N ASN A 29 22.89 -39.40 17.82
CA ASN A 29 21.49 -39.41 18.25
C ASN A 29 20.88 -38.00 18.27
N ILE A 30 21.64 -36.98 18.69
CA ILE A 30 21.19 -35.58 18.66
C ILE A 30 21.03 -35.11 17.21
N ILE A 31 21.97 -35.45 16.33
CA ILE A 31 21.91 -35.11 14.90
C ILE A 31 20.69 -35.75 14.26
N GLN A 32 20.45 -37.05 14.47
CA GLN A 32 19.28 -37.73 13.92
C GLN A 32 17.95 -37.21 14.48
N GLY A 33 17.87 -36.94 15.79
CA GLY A 33 16.69 -36.34 16.40
C GLY A 33 16.40 -34.94 15.85
N THR A 34 17.46 -34.15 15.62
CA THR A 34 17.35 -32.81 15.02
C THR A 34 16.91 -32.90 13.56
N VAL A 35 17.47 -33.82 12.77
CA VAL A 35 17.06 -34.04 11.38
C VAL A 35 15.59 -34.48 11.30
N HIS A 36 15.14 -35.36 12.19
CA HIS A 36 13.73 -35.78 12.21
C HIS A 36 12.80 -34.62 12.57
N SER A 37 13.16 -33.82 13.58
CA SER A 37 12.43 -32.60 13.94
C SER A 37 12.39 -31.59 12.78
N LEU A 38 13.49 -31.44 12.04
CA LEU A 38 13.55 -30.56 10.87
C LEU A 38 12.69 -31.09 9.72
N LEU A 39 12.69 -32.40 9.48
CA LEU A 39 11.83 -33.04 8.47
C LEU A 39 10.35 -32.91 8.82
N ASP A 40 9.99 -33.06 10.09
CA ASP A 40 8.62 -32.81 10.59
C ASP A 40 8.20 -31.35 10.40
N CYS A 41 9.11 -30.40 10.64
CA CYS A 41 8.87 -28.99 10.34
C CYS A 41 8.63 -28.77 8.84
N VAL A 42 9.45 -29.36 7.96
CA VAL A 42 9.29 -29.25 6.50
C VAL A 42 7.99 -29.88 6.02
N GLN A 43 7.59 -31.02 6.57
CA GLN A 43 6.33 -31.69 6.22
C GLN A 43 5.10 -30.88 6.68
N LYS A 44 5.13 -30.31 7.89
CA LYS A 44 4.06 -29.43 8.38
C LYS A 44 3.90 -28.18 7.51
N VAL A 45 5.01 -27.56 7.10
CA VAL A 45 5.01 -26.41 6.18
C VAL A 45 4.40 -26.80 4.84
N ASN A 46 4.82 -27.93 4.23
CA ASN A 46 4.30 -28.39 2.94
C ASN A 46 2.80 -28.70 2.94
N ILE A 47 2.23 -29.12 4.07
CA ILE A 47 0.78 -29.36 4.19
C ILE A 47 0.02 -28.03 4.33
N GLN A 48 0.56 -27.06 5.09
CA GLN A 48 -0.06 -25.74 5.25
C GLN A 48 0.04 -24.85 3.99
N THR A 49 1.18 -24.86 3.29
CA THR A 49 1.38 -24.04 2.08
C THR A 49 0.61 -24.55 0.86
N ASN A 50 0.19 -25.81 0.83
CA ASN A 50 -0.48 -26.42 -0.33
C ASN A 50 -2.00 -26.26 -0.35
N MET A 51 -2.65 -25.76 0.71
CA MET A 51 -4.12 -25.59 0.71
C MET A 51 -4.58 -24.14 0.68
N PHE A 52 -4.03 -23.22 1.50
CA PHE A 52 -4.45 -21.82 1.53
C PHE A 52 -3.35 -20.94 2.14
N SER A 53 -2.89 -19.91 1.42
CA SER A 53 -1.98 -18.90 1.99
C SER A 53 -2.79 -17.87 2.79
N PRO A 54 -2.34 -17.45 3.99
CA PRO A 54 -3.00 -16.40 4.74
C PRO A 54 -3.10 -15.10 3.94
N SER A 55 -4.27 -14.46 3.98
CA SER A 55 -4.56 -13.21 3.28
C SER A 55 -4.81 -12.04 4.23
N ILE A 56 -5.04 -12.31 5.51
CA ILE A 56 -5.32 -11.31 6.55
C ILE A 56 -4.36 -11.54 7.71
N TYR A 57 -3.49 -10.56 7.98
CA TYR A 57 -2.47 -10.65 9.03
C TYR A 57 -2.01 -9.28 9.48
N MET A 58 -1.28 -9.26 10.60
CA MET A 58 -0.67 -8.04 11.15
C MET A 58 0.31 -7.43 10.15
N ALA A 59 0.29 -6.11 9.98
CA ALA A 59 1.22 -5.41 9.11
C ALA A 59 2.68 -5.69 9.53
N PRO A 60 3.62 -5.73 8.57
CA PRO A 60 5.04 -5.93 8.88
C PRO A 60 5.51 -4.95 9.96
N ARG A 61 6.23 -5.46 10.97
CA ARG A 61 6.72 -4.64 12.10
C ARG A 61 7.53 -3.42 11.65
N THR A 62 8.30 -3.57 10.58
CA THR A 62 9.07 -2.48 9.97
C THR A 62 8.20 -1.30 9.55
N LEU A 63 6.98 -1.54 9.04
CA LEU A 63 6.03 -0.49 8.71
C LEU A 63 5.22 -0.05 9.93
N ARG A 64 4.78 -1.01 10.75
CA ARG A 64 3.88 -0.79 11.88
C ARG A 64 4.51 0.01 13.00
N ASP A 65 5.76 -0.26 13.34
CA ASP A 65 6.43 0.34 14.50
C ASP A 65 6.73 1.84 14.31
N LEU A 66 6.76 2.32 13.05
CA LEU A 66 6.88 3.74 12.72
C LEU A 66 5.68 4.56 13.22
N ASN A 67 4.47 4.04 13.01
CA ASN A 67 3.24 4.68 13.45
C ASN A 67 2.10 3.64 13.59
N PRO A 68 1.96 3.01 14.77
CA PRO A 68 0.94 1.98 14.99
C PRO A 68 -0.50 2.48 14.80
N SER A 69 -0.74 3.78 14.99
CA SER A 69 -2.08 4.39 14.85
C SER A 69 -2.64 4.37 13.43
N LEU A 70 -1.80 4.07 12.43
CA LEU A 70 -2.19 3.92 11.03
C LEU A 70 -2.71 2.51 10.70
N PHE A 71 -2.53 1.55 11.61
CA PHE A 71 -2.89 0.15 11.40
C PHE A 71 -3.88 -0.38 12.45
N ASN A 72 -3.97 0.27 13.62
CA ASN A 72 -4.94 -0.09 14.65
C ASN A 72 -6.33 0.50 14.34
N PRO A 73 -7.42 -0.28 14.47
CA PRO A 73 -8.76 0.26 14.36
C PRO A 73 -9.02 1.27 15.47
N ARG A 74 -9.75 2.33 15.14
CA ARG A 74 -10.04 3.46 16.03
C ARG A 74 -11.34 3.26 16.79
N VAL A 75 -12.35 2.72 16.11
CA VAL A 75 -13.73 2.66 16.58
C VAL A 75 -14.31 1.24 16.48
N VAL A 76 -14.08 0.52 15.37
CA VAL A 76 -14.72 -0.76 15.11
C VAL A 76 -13.74 -1.84 14.72
N SER A 77 -13.82 -2.98 15.42
CA SER A 77 -13.09 -4.18 15.00
C SER A 77 -13.85 -4.91 13.89
N ILE A 78 -13.14 -5.50 12.95
CA ILE A 78 -13.66 -6.34 11.88
C ILE A 78 -12.78 -7.57 11.82
N GLY A 79 -13.38 -8.72 12.11
CA GLY A 79 -12.65 -9.96 12.27
C GLY A 79 -11.93 -10.07 13.63
N PRO A 80 -11.01 -11.03 13.77
CA PRO A 80 -10.56 -11.53 15.06
C PRO A 80 -9.34 -10.81 15.65
N LEU A 81 -8.56 -10.09 14.82
CA LEU A 81 -7.21 -9.63 15.22
C LEU A 81 -7.25 -8.52 16.29
N HIS A 82 -8.20 -7.59 16.16
CA HIS A 82 -8.41 -6.47 17.09
C HIS A 82 -9.68 -6.60 17.93
N ARG A 83 -10.34 -7.76 17.86
CA ARG A 83 -11.67 -8.01 18.45
C ARG A 83 -11.78 -7.67 19.93
N GLU A 84 -10.68 -7.82 20.67
CA GLU A 84 -10.59 -7.66 22.13
C GLU A 84 -9.95 -6.32 22.56
N ASP A 85 -9.57 -5.46 21.61
CA ASP A 85 -8.95 -4.18 21.94
C ASP A 85 -9.96 -3.29 22.69
N GLU A 86 -9.49 -2.57 23.71
CA GLU A 86 -10.36 -1.83 24.62
C GLU A 86 -11.15 -0.71 23.90
N ASN A 87 -10.51 -0.05 22.93
CA ASN A 87 -11.09 1.10 22.24
C ASN A 87 -12.25 0.73 21.28
N VAL A 88 -12.32 -0.54 20.84
CA VAL A 88 -13.36 -1.01 19.91
C VAL A 88 -14.51 -1.74 20.60
N GLN A 89 -14.35 -2.18 21.86
CA GLN A 89 -15.38 -2.92 22.61
C GLN A 89 -16.72 -2.17 22.68
N ALA A 90 -16.69 -0.85 22.87
CA ALA A 90 -17.89 -0.03 23.00
C ALA A 90 -18.76 -0.08 21.73
N PHE A 91 -18.15 -0.31 20.56
CA PHE A 91 -18.86 -0.35 19.28
C PHE A 91 -19.42 -1.74 18.96
N GLU A 92 -18.91 -2.81 19.57
CA GLU A 92 -19.37 -4.18 19.32
C GLU A 92 -20.87 -4.37 19.57
N GLY A 93 -21.39 -3.74 20.63
CA GLY A 93 -22.84 -3.73 20.90
C GLY A 93 -23.65 -2.99 19.83
N ARG A 94 -23.06 -1.98 19.17
CA ARG A 94 -23.74 -1.19 18.12
C ARG A 94 -23.92 -1.96 16.83
N LYS A 95 -23.05 -2.95 16.52
CA LYS A 95 -23.19 -3.81 15.34
C LYS A 95 -24.55 -4.53 15.28
N ALA A 96 -25.15 -4.83 16.44
CA ALA A 96 -26.48 -5.43 16.51
C ALA A 96 -27.58 -4.56 15.89
N ASN A 97 -27.45 -3.23 15.93
CA ASN A 97 -28.41 -2.33 15.29
C ASN A 97 -28.35 -2.44 13.76
N TYR A 98 -27.14 -2.56 13.20
CA TYR A 98 -26.94 -2.75 11.77
C TYR A 98 -27.50 -4.09 11.29
N LEU A 99 -27.26 -5.16 12.05
CA LEU A 99 -27.88 -6.45 11.80
C LEU A 99 -29.41 -6.34 11.84
N SER A 100 -29.99 -5.76 12.89
CA SER A 100 -31.44 -5.59 13.02
C SER A 100 -32.06 -4.82 11.84
N ASN A 101 -31.40 -3.76 11.39
CA ASN A 101 -31.83 -2.95 10.25
C ASN A 101 -31.74 -3.70 8.91
N LEU A 102 -30.76 -4.59 8.77
CA LEU A 102 -30.64 -5.43 7.58
C LEU A 102 -31.76 -6.48 7.55
N MET A 103 -32.05 -7.11 8.70
CA MET A 103 -33.11 -8.13 8.83
C MET A 103 -34.50 -7.54 8.59
N SER A 104 -34.79 -6.34 9.12
CA SER A 104 -36.10 -5.69 8.99
C SER A 104 -36.47 -5.31 7.55
N SER A 105 -35.50 -5.34 6.63
CA SER A 105 -35.72 -5.00 5.23
C SER A 105 -36.03 -6.20 4.34
N THR A 106 -36.07 -7.38 4.94
CA THR A 106 -36.44 -8.63 4.28
C THR A 106 -37.88 -9.01 4.64
N ASN A 107 -38.53 -9.79 3.78
CA ASN A 107 -39.87 -10.34 4.07
C ASN A 107 -39.81 -11.69 4.81
N SER A 108 -38.63 -12.26 5.01
CA SER A 108 -38.42 -13.53 5.71
C SER A 108 -38.24 -13.31 7.22
N PRO A 109 -38.57 -14.29 8.07
CA PRO A 109 -38.25 -14.23 9.49
C PRO A 109 -36.74 -14.06 9.73
N PRO A 110 -36.30 -13.21 10.67
CA PRO A 110 -34.88 -13.00 10.97
C PRO A 110 -34.12 -14.30 11.30
N GLU A 111 -34.77 -15.23 12.00
CA GLU A 111 -34.20 -16.52 12.35
C GLU A 111 -33.86 -17.37 11.12
N GLU A 112 -34.72 -17.39 10.10
CA GLU A 112 -34.48 -18.12 8.85
C GLU A 112 -33.27 -17.56 8.09
N ILE A 113 -33.14 -16.22 8.07
CA ILE A 113 -32.04 -15.52 7.40
C ILE A 113 -30.73 -15.78 8.12
N LEU A 114 -30.72 -15.64 9.44
CA LEU A 114 -29.54 -15.86 10.26
C LEU A 114 -29.10 -17.32 10.21
N ASN A 115 -30.03 -18.28 10.27
CA ASN A 115 -29.70 -19.70 10.12
C ASN A 115 -29.01 -19.95 8.78
N SER A 116 -29.57 -19.43 7.68
CA SER A 116 -28.95 -19.56 6.36
C SER A 116 -27.55 -18.92 6.29
N CYS A 117 -27.35 -17.75 6.89
CA CYS A 117 -26.03 -17.09 6.92
C CYS A 117 -25.03 -17.87 7.77
N VAL A 118 -25.42 -18.32 8.96
CA VAL A 118 -24.60 -19.11 9.87
C VAL A 118 -24.20 -20.43 9.23
N GLU A 119 -25.13 -21.14 8.58
CA GLU A 119 -24.83 -22.39 7.87
C GLU A 119 -23.80 -22.19 6.76
N LYS A 120 -23.97 -21.16 5.90
CA LYS A 120 -23.01 -20.86 4.82
C LYS A 120 -21.62 -20.49 5.34
N VAL A 121 -21.55 -19.66 6.37
CA VAL A 121 -20.28 -19.24 6.99
C VAL A 121 -19.62 -20.41 7.72
N TYR A 122 -20.39 -21.21 8.46
CA TYR A 122 -19.88 -22.39 9.15
C TYR A 122 -19.36 -23.45 8.17
N ALA A 123 -20.02 -23.64 7.02
CA ALA A 123 -19.55 -24.55 5.98
C ALA A 123 -18.18 -24.16 5.37
N SER A 124 -17.78 -22.89 5.50
CA SER A 124 -16.49 -22.37 5.03
C SER A 124 -15.49 -22.11 6.16
N LEU A 125 -15.75 -22.61 7.38
CA LEU A 125 -14.97 -22.29 8.57
C LEU A 125 -13.47 -22.60 8.45
N GLU A 126 -13.10 -23.73 7.85
CA GLU A 126 -11.68 -24.07 7.66
C GLU A 126 -10.97 -23.13 6.68
N GLN A 127 -11.68 -22.64 5.65
CA GLN A 127 -11.15 -21.62 4.75
C GLN A 127 -10.98 -20.29 5.48
N ILE A 128 -11.96 -19.91 6.31
CA ILE A 128 -11.90 -18.71 7.15
C ILE A 128 -10.68 -18.79 8.07
N LYS A 129 -10.49 -19.91 8.77
CA LYS A 129 -9.31 -20.12 9.62
C LYS A 129 -8.01 -20.00 8.86
N ALA A 130 -7.95 -20.49 7.63
CA ALA A 130 -6.74 -20.42 6.83
C ALA A 130 -6.42 -19.00 6.30
N CYS A 131 -7.40 -18.09 6.25
CA CYS A 131 -7.16 -16.69 5.89
C CYS A 131 -6.32 -15.92 6.91
N TYR A 132 -6.28 -16.36 8.18
CA TYR A 132 -5.65 -15.60 9.26
C TYR A 132 -4.37 -16.23 9.77
N VAL A 133 -3.43 -15.36 10.15
CA VAL A 133 -2.37 -15.71 11.11
C VAL A 133 -2.89 -15.41 12.51
N TRP A 134 -3.46 -16.42 13.15
CA TRP A 134 -4.12 -16.29 14.45
C TRP A 134 -3.13 -15.94 15.58
N THR A 135 -3.44 -14.89 16.32
CA THR A 135 -2.73 -14.50 17.56
C THR A 135 -3.41 -15.04 18.82
N LYS A 136 -4.69 -15.40 18.71
CA LYS A 136 -5.55 -15.91 19.77
C LYS A 136 -6.38 -17.08 19.26
N THR A 137 -6.80 -17.95 20.18
CA THR A 137 -7.66 -19.10 19.89
C THR A 137 -9.12 -18.75 20.15
N TYR A 138 -9.96 -18.97 19.16
CA TYR A 138 -11.41 -18.80 19.26
C TYR A 138 -12.11 -20.12 18.98
N GLY A 139 -13.27 -20.34 19.60
CA GLY A 139 -14.11 -21.50 19.30
C GLY A 139 -14.79 -21.36 17.93
N ASP A 140 -15.12 -22.48 17.30
CA ASP A 140 -15.75 -22.50 15.97
C ASP A 140 -17.04 -21.66 15.91
N ALA A 141 -17.92 -21.83 16.92
CA ALA A 141 -19.15 -21.05 17.03
C ALA A 141 -18.90 -19.54 17.23
N GLU A 142 -17.81 -19.19 17.91
CA GLU A 142 -17.42 -17.80 18.14
C GLU A 142 -16.89 -17.15 16.86
N ILE A 143 -16.04 -17.86 16.10
CA ILE A 143 -15.56 -17.41 14.79
C ILE A 143 -16.75 -17.21 13.86
N THR A 144 -17.65 -18.19 13.74
CA THR A 144 -18.83 -18.07 12.86
C THR A 144 -19.72 -16.89 13.25
N LYS A 145 -20.01 -16.72 14.55
CA LYS A 145 -20.79 -15.58 15.03
C LYS A 145 -20.12 -14.25 14.68
N MET A 146 -18.81 -14.14 14.90
CA MET A 146 -18.02 -12.95 14.60
C MET A 146 -18.10 -12.60 13.11
N MET A 147 -17.84 -13.56 12.24
CA MET A 147 -17.90 -13.40 10.78
C MET A 147 -19.27 -12.94 10.29
N VAL A 148 -20.35 -13.55 10.77
CA VAL A 148 -21.72 -13.16 10.41
C VAL A 148 -22.06 -11.76 10.92
N MET A 149 -21.71 -11.43 12.16
CA MET A 149 -21.96 -10.12 12.75
C MET A 149 -21.23 -9.01 11.98
N ASP A 150 -19.95 -9.23 11.67
CA ASP A 150 -19.11 -8.23 11.02
C ASP A 150 -19.50 -8.03 9.55
N ALA A 151 -19.85 -9.11 8.85
CA ALA A 151 -20.40 -9.00 7.50
C ALA A 151 -21.75 -8.27 7.48
N CYS A 152 -22.67 -8.60 8.41
CA CYS A 152 -23.93 -7.87 8.56
C CYS A 152 -23.71 -6.38 8.85
N PHE A 153 -22.72 -6.07 9.70
CA PHE A 153 -22.34 -4.69 10.00
C PHE A 153 -21.86 -3.95 8.75
N ILE A 154 -20.91 -4.51 7.99
CA ILE A 154 -20.39 -3.90 6.76
C ILE A 154 -21.52 -3.62 5.77
N LEU A 155 -22.40 -4.58 5.54
CA LEU A 155 -23.55 -4.43 4.62
C LEU A 155 -24.54 -3.38 5.13
N GLY A 156 -24.90 -3.43 6.41
CA GLY A 156 -25.78 -2.45 7.03
C GLY A 156 -25.20 -1.03 6.97
N PHE A 157 -23.91 -0.88 7.25
CA PHE A 157 -23.20 0.39 7.18
C PHE A 157 -23.12 0.91 5.74
N SER A 158 -22.87 0.04 4.77
CA SER A 158 -22.88 0.46 3.36
C SER A 158 -24.23 1.03 2.92
N ARG A 159 -25.32 0.42 3.39
CA ARG A 159 -26.67 0.97 3.15
C ARG A 159 -26.87 2.32 3.83
N GLU A 160 -26.34 2.51 5.03
CA GLU A 160 -26.36 3.83 5.70
C GLU A 160 -25.62 4.87 4.87
N MET A 161 -24.45 4.53 4.33
CA MET A 161 -23.68 5.41 3.45
C MET A 161 -24.47 5.83 2.20
N TRP A 162 -25.19 4.89 1.57
CA TRP A 162 -26.10 5.22 0.46
C TRP A 162 -27.16 6.27 0.85
N MET A 163 -27.64 6.27 2.10
CA MET A 163 -28.59 7.28 2.58
C MET A 163 -27.91 8.63 2.84
N VAL A 164 -26.69 8.63 3.37
CA VAL A 164 -25.89 9.85 3.56
C VAL A 164 -25.65 10.57 2.24
N PHE A 165 -25.20 9.85 1.21
CA PHE A 165 -24.95 10.43 -0.12
C PHE A 165 -26.22 10.94 -0.82
N ASN A 166 -27.36 10.26 -0.67
CA ASN A 166 -28.57 10.57 -1.43
C ASN A 166 -29.57 11.50 -0.71
N LYS A 167 -29.58 11.54 0.63
CA LYS A 167 -30.69 12.15 1.38
C LYS A 167 -30.26 13.22 2.38
N SER A 168 -29.02 13.73 2.31
CA SER A 168 -28.50 14.74 3.27
C SER A 168 -28.68 14.31 4.73
N TYR A 169 -28.49 13.02 5.02
CA TYR A 169 -28.54 12.51 6.39
C TYR A 169 -27.25 12.91 7.11
N PHE A 170 -27.37 13.76 8.14
CA PHE A 170 -26.26 14.20 8.98
C PHE A 170 -26.19 13.32 10.23
N GLY A 171 -25.69 12.09 10.05
CA GLY A 171 -25.23 11.29 11.17
C GLY A 171 -23.99 11.92 11.84
N ASP A 172 -23.41 11.23 12.82
CA ASP A 172 -22.11 11.62 13.37
C ASP A 172 -21.02 11.41 12.31
N MET A 173 -20.71 12.48 11.56
CA MET A 173 -19.77 12.44 10.44
C MET A 173 -18.37 12.00 10.87
N LEU A 174 -17.92 12.35 12.08
CA LEU A 174 -16.63 11.93 12.61
C LEU A 174 -16.64 10.43 12.89
N LEU A 175 -17.73 9.90 13.44
CA LEU A 175 -17.87 8.46 13.66
C LEU A 175 -17.87 7.70 12.33
N ILE A 176 -18.67 8.16 11.36
CA ILE A 176 -18.77 7.57 10.00
C ILE A 176 -17.38 7.51 9.35
N GLN A 177 -16.64 8.63 9.41
CA GLN A 177 -15.30 8.74 8.84
C GLN A 177 -14.32 7.74 9.48
N ASN A 178 -14.32 7.62 10.81
CA ASN A 178 -13.45 6.65 11.49
C ASN A 178 -13.84 5.20 11.19
N VAL A 179 -15.14 4.89 11.08
CA VAL A 179 -15.59 3.56 10.64
C VAL A 179 -15.08 3.24 9.24
N ILE A 180 -15.19 4.17 8.29
CA ILE A 180 -14.70 3.98 6.92
C ILE A 180 -13.21 3.66 6.89
N TYR A 181 -12.41 4.34 7.71
CA TYR A 181 -10.98 4.07 7.80
C TYR A 181 -10.68 2.70 8.40
N ASP A 182 -11.40 2.30 9.45
CA ASP A 182 -11.25 0.99 10.08
C ASP A 182 -11.57 -0.15 9.10
N LEU A 183 -12.47 0.07 8.13
CA LEU A 183 -12.85 -0.94 7.12
C LEU A 183 -11.75 -1.25 6.09
N VAL A 184 -10.68 -0.46 6.01
CA VAL A 184 -9.57 -0.69 5.06
C VAL A 184 -8.21 -0.85 5.72
N LEU A 185 -8.18 -1.06 7.03
CA LEU A 185 -6.95 -1.47 7.70
C LEU A 185 -6.66 -2.94 7.39
N LEU A 186 -5.42 -3.24 7.01
CA LEU A 186 -4.98 -4.61 6.67
C LEU A 186 -5.25 -5.60 7.80
N GLU A 187 -5.08 -5.14 9.05
CA GLU A 187 -5.25 -5.95 10.27
C GLU A 187 -6.72 -6.08 10.71
N ASN A 188 -7.65 -5.39 10.04
CA ASN A 188 -9.04 -5.27 10.46
C ASN A 188 -9.99 -5.68 9.33
N GLN A 189 -9.91 -6.94 8.89
CA GLN A 189 -10.63 -7.46 7.74
C GLN A 189 -11.33 -8.78 8.05
N ILE A 190 -12.38 -9.06 7.28
CA ILE A 190 -12.95 -10.41 7.09
C ILE A 190 -12.74 -10.86 5.64
N PRO A 191 -12.72 -12.18 5.36
CA PRO A 191 -12.59 -12.67 3.99
C PRO A 191 -13.76 -12.21 3.12
N PHE A 192 -13.48 -11.81 1.88
CA PHE A 192 -14.49 -11.28 0.97
C PHE A 192 -15.58 -12.31 0.64
N PHE A 193 -15.23 -13.60 0.55
CA PHE A 193 -16.22 -14.67 0.34
C PHE A 193 -17.22 -14.82 1.51
N VAL A 194 -16.83 -14.46 2.74
CA VAL A 194 -17.75 -14.41 3.89
C VAL A 194 -18.75 -13.27 3.70
N LEU A 195 -18.25 -12.10 3.30
CA LEU A 195 -19.08 -10.94 3.00
C LEU A 195 -20.08 -11.25 1.87
N ASP A 196 -19.63 -11.92 0.81
CA ASP A 196 -20.48 -12.38 -0.29
C ASP A 196 -21.53 -13.42 0.15
N ALA A 197 -21.14 -14.43 0.94
CA ALA A 197 -22.07 -15.43 1.44
C ALA A 197 -23.21 -14.80 2.27
N VAL A 198 -22.89 -13.82 3.12
CA VAL A 198 -23.86 -13.08 3.94
C VAL A 198 -24.67 -12.11 3.06
N PHE A 199 -24.06 -11.44 2.09
CA PHE A 199 -24.76 -10.59 1.11
C PHE A 199 -25.83 -11.36 0.36
N GLN A 200 -25.51 -12.55 -0.15
CA GLN A 200 -26.46 -13.44 -0.80
C GLN A 200 -27.58 -13.92 0.14
N GLY A 201 -27.26 -14.15 1.42
CA GLY A 201 -28.22 -14.56 2.44
C GLY A 201 -29.15 -13.43 2.90
N THR A 202 -28.76 -12.17 2.71
CA THR A 202 -29.44 -10.99 3.27
C THR A 202 -29.90 -10.02 2.18
N VAL A 203 -28.99 -9.25 1.59
CA VAL A 203 -29.30 -8.16 0.64
C VAL A 203 -30.04 -8.67 -0.59
N LEU A 204 -29.60 -9.80 -1.17
CA LEU A 204 -30.27 -10.36 -2.35
C LEU A 204 -31.71 -10.80 -2.10
N LYS A 205 -32.13 -10.99 -0.84
CA LYS A 205 -33.54 -11.31 -0.53
C LYS A 205 -34.49 -10.14 -0.80
N PHE A 206 -34.00 -8.90 -0.83
CA PHE A 206 -34.81 -7.70 -1.12
C PHE A 206 -34.26 -6.85 -2.28
N MET A 207 -33.04 -7.12 -2.75
CA MET A 207 -32.42 -6.54 -3.94
C MET A 207 -31.79 -7.65 -4.81
N PRO A 208 -32.58 -8.45 -5.55
CA PRO A 208 -32.09 -9.66 -6.22
C PRO A 208 -31.00 -9.45 -7.28
N GLU A 209 -31.00 -8.27 -7.92
CA GLU A 209 -30.07 -7.93 -9.01
C GLU A 209 -28.87 -7.10 -8.52
N ALA A 210 -28.68 -6.93 -7.21
CA ALA A 210 -27.58 -6.13 -6.68
C ALA A 210 -26.24 -6.87 -6.80
N SER A 211 -25.21 -6.15 -7.23
CA SER A 211 -23.81 -6.58 -7.10
C SER A 211 -23.28 -6.23 -5.71
N LEU A 212 -22.51 -7.13 -5.08
CA LEU A 212 -21.85 -6.82 -3.81
C LEU A 212 -20.91 -5.61 -3.94
N VAL A 213 -20.14 -5.55 -5.03
CA VAL A 213 -19.18 -4.45 -5.26
C VAL A 213 -19.91 -3.12 -5.37
N ASP A 214 -20.99 -3.06 -6.15
CA ASP A 214 -21.84 -1.86 -6.26
C ASP A 214 -22.50 -1.52 -4.92
N TYR A 215 -22.86 -2.53 -4.14
CA TYR A 215 -23.47 -2.33 -2.84
C TYR A 215 -22.51 -1.66 -1.85
N ILE A 216 -21.21 -1.97 -1.89
CA ILE A 216 -20.15 -1.39 -1.02
C ILE A 216 -19.41 -0.19 -1.63
N ASP A 217 -19.71 0.16 -2.88
CA ASP A 217 -19.14 1.29 -3.61
C ASP A 217 -19.14 2.63 -2.84
N PRO A 218 -20.18 3.01 -2.06
CA PRO A 218 -20.12 4.23 -1.26
C PRO A 218 -18.96 4.28 -0.26
N ILE A 219 -18.60 3.14 0.33
CA ILE A 219 -17.46 3.04 1.25
C ILE A 219 -16.17 3.26 0.47
N LEU A 220 -16.02 2.62 -0.69
CA LEU A 220 -14.85 2.75 -1.55
C LEU A 220 -14.69 4.19 -2.06
N ARG A 221 -15.78 4.84 -2.47
CA ARG A 221 -15.76 6.24 -2.93
C ARG A 221 -15.37 7.23 -1.85
N SER A 222 -15.65 6.94 -0.58
CA SER A 222 -15.20 7.75 0.55
C SER A 222 -13.69 7.65 0.81
N LEU A 223 -13.00 6.71 0.16
CA LEU A 223 -11.57 6.42 0.34
C LEU A 223 -10.73 6.79 -0.89
N HIS A 224 -11.29 7.53 -1.86
CA HIS A 224 -10.53 7.89 -3.06
C HIS A 224 -9.35 8.81 -2.70
N ILE A 225 -8.18 8.49 -3.22
CA ILE A 225 -6.94 9.29 -3.10
C ILE A 225 -6.56 9.97 -4.42
N PHE A 226 -7.30 9.69 -5.50
CA PHE A 226 -7.11 10.25 -6.84
C PHE A 226 -8.35 10.99 -7.31
N ASP A 227 -8.14 12.00 -8.17
CA ASP A 227 -9.24 12.70 -8.83
C ASP A 227 -9.83 11.81 -9.96
N GLY A 228 -11.07 11.34 -9.77
CA GLY A 228 -11.77 10.47 -10.72
C GLY A 228 -12.67 9.45 -10.04
N TYR A 229 -13.48 8.75 -10.83
CA TYR A 229 -14.30 7.66 -10.33
C TYR A 229 -13.48 6.36 -10.25
N LEU A 230 -13.52 5.69 -9.10
CA LEU A 230 -12.98 4.34 -8.98
C LEU A 230 -13.69 3.45 -10.00
N ASN A 231 -12.90 2.75 -10.82
CA ASN A 231 -13.46 1.79 -11.75
C ASN A 231 -13.77 0.51 -10.99
N THR A 232 -15.03 0.33 -10.62
CA THR A 232 -15.54 -0.90 -10.00
C THR A 232 -16.05 -1.90 -11.04
N ASP A 233 -16.07 -1.52 -12.32
CA ASP A 233 -16.63 -2.35 -13.39
C ASP A 233 -15.72 -3.55 -13.69
N ASN A 234 -16.32 -4.74 -13.77
CA ASN A 234 -15.64 -5.98 -14.13
C ASN A 234 -14.49 -6.40 -13.19
N ILE A 235 -14.48 -5.94 -11.93
CA ILE A 235 -13.50 -6.44 -10.95
C ILE A 235 -13.78 -7.93 -10.69
N PRO A 236 -12.79 -8.82 -10.87
CA PRO A 236 -12.94 -10.24 -10.58
C PRO A 236 -13.08 -10.47 -9.07
N THR A 237 -14.30 -10.69 -8.60
CA THR A 237 -14.60 -10.94 -7.18
C THR A 237 -14.08 -12.29 -6.68
N ASN A 238 -13.80 -13.22 -7.59
CA ASN A 238 -13.28 -14.56 -7.27
C ASN A 238 -11.81 -14.54 -6.78
N THR A 239 -11.06 -13.47 -7.06
CA THR A 239 -9.68 -13.28 -6.58
C THR A 239 -9.57 -12.27 -5.45
N THR A 240 -10.65 -11.55 -5.14
CA THR A 240 -10.71 -10.57 -4.04
C THR A 240 -10.63 -11.28 -2.68
N GLN A 241 -9.68 -10.88 -1.85
CA GLN A 241 -9.41 -11.52 -0.55
C GLN A 241 -10.21 -10.86 0.58
N HIS A 242 -10.31 -9.53 0.59
CA HIS A 242 -11.00 -8.69 1.56
C HIS A 242 -11.20 -7.26 0.99
N ILE A 243 -11.81 -6.33 1.74
CA ILE A 243 -12.17 -4.99 1.25
C ILE A 243 -10.94 -4.17 0.84
N LEU A 244 -9.86 -4.19 1.63
CA LEU A 244 -8.62 -3.50 1.25
C LEU A 244 -8.02 -4.07 -0.08
N SER A 245 -8.10 -5.38 -0.32
CA SER A 245 -7.67 -5.97 -1.59
C SER A 245 -8.57 -5.54 -2.76
N LEU A 246 -9.87 -5.33 -2.53
CA LEU A 246 -10.78 -4.80 -3.53
C LEU A 246 -10.41 -3.36 -3.89
N LEU A 247 -10.14 -2.52 -2.88
CA LEU A 247 -9.66 -1.16 -3.11
C LEU A 247 -8.34 -1.14 -3.89
N HIS A 248 -7.42 -2.07 -3.61
CA HIS A 248 -6.19 -2.24 -4.38
C HIS A 248 -6.45 -2.58 -5.85
N GLN A 249 -7.39 -3.50 -6.12
CA GLN A 249 -7.82 -3.90 -7.47
C GLN A 249 -8.45 -2.73 -8.26
N CYS A 250 -9.18 -1.82 -7.60
CA CYS A 250 -9.74 -0.62 -8.25
C CYS A 250 -8.66 0.29 -8.88
N TYR A 251 -7.40 0.17 -8.45
CA TYR A 251 -6.28 0.94 -8.97
C TYR A 251 -5.37 0.17 -9.94
N GLU A 252 -5.65 -1.12 -10.16
CA GLU A 252 -4.83 -1.99 -11.00
C GLU A 252 -4.86 -1.53 -12.48
N PRO A 253 -3.74 -1.60 -13.22
CA PRO A 253 -3.75 -1.28 -14.64
C PRO A 253 -4.61 -2.27 -15.44
N PRO A 254 -5.36 -1.80 -16.45
CA PRO A 254 -6.22 -2.66 -17.28
C PRO A 254 -5.43 -3.60 -18.22
N THR A 255 -4.13 -3.37 -18.38
CA THR A 255 -3.23 -4.19 -19.19
C THR A 255 -2.00 -4.57 -18.39
N SER A 256 -1.41 -5.73 -18.69
CA SER A 256 -0.19 -6.19 -18.00
C SER A 256 1.00 -5.29 -18.36
N ILE A 257 1.19 -4.20 -17.61
CA ILE A 257 2.39 -3.39 -17.66
C ILE A 257 3.49 -4.18 -16.97
N LYS A 258 4.59 -4.46 -17.68
CA LYS A 258 5.75 -5.11 -17.07
C LYS A 258 6.48 -4.09 -16.18
N PRO A 259 6.58 -4.31 -14.87
CA PRO A 259 7.33 -3.41 -14.00
C PRO A 259 8.81 -3.43 -14.36
N GLY A 260 9.41 -2.25 -14.36
CA GLY A 260 10.85 -2.03 -14.50
C GLY A 260 11.54 -1.90 -13.15
N LEU A 261 12.84 -1.55 -13.14
CA LEU A 261 13.56 -1.26 -11.90
C LEU A 261 13.23 0.14 -11.38
N LEU A 262 13.18 0.27 -10.06
CA LEU A 262 13.00 1.57 -9.43
C LEU A 262 14.28 2.42 -9.56
N TYR A 263 14.13 3.65 -10.06
CA TYR A 263 15.25 4.58 -10.23
C TYR A 263 15.67 5.19 -8.88
N THR A 264 16.95 5.12 -8.54
CA THR A 264 17.47 5.58 -7.24
C THR A 264 17.98 7.03 -7.23
N ARG A 265 17.96 7.74 -8.36
CA ARG A 265 18.47 9.12 -8.43
C ARG A 265 17.62 9.98 -9.37
N ILE A 266 16.63 10.65 -8.80
CA ILE A 266 15.65 11.46 -9.54
C ILE A 266 15.60 12.89 -8.98
N GLN A 267 15.16 13.81 -9.84
CA GLN A 267 15.03 15.24 -9.56
C GLN A 267 13.66 15.54 -8.96
N SER A 268 13.63 16.38 -7.92
CA SER A 268 12.41 16.93 -7.31
C SER A 268 11.55 17.70 -8.32
N ALA A 269 10.30 18.01 -7.96
CA ALA A 269 9.41 18.80 -8.81
C ALA A 269 10.04 20.16 -9.17
N VAL A 270 10.66 20.84 -8.19
CA VAL A 270 11.38 22.09 -8.41
C VAL A 270 12.56 21.91 -9.37
N ASP A 271 13.33 20.83 -9.24
CA ASP A 271 14.49 20.59 -10.10
C ASP A 271 14.09 20.26 -11.55
N LEU A 272 13.03 19.49 -11.74
CA LEU A 272 12.45 19.23 -13.05
C LEU A 272 11.89 20.51 -13.69
N GLU A 273 11.22 21.37 -12.92
CA GLU A 273 10.75 22.67 -13.40
C GLU A 273 11.93 23.57 -13.79
N ARG A 274 13.03 23.56 -13.03
CA ARG A 274 14.28 24.26 -13.39
C ARG A 274 14.86 23.72 -14.70
N ALA A 275 14.76 22.41 -14.97
CA ALA A 275 15.15 21.83 -16.25
C ALA A 275 14.17 22.15 -17.41
N GLY A 276 13.05 22.82 -17.13
CA GLY A 276 12.06 23.24 -18.12
C GLY A 276 10.89 22.27 -18.31
N VAL A 277 10.79 21.24 -17.47
CA VAL A 277 9.67 20.29 -17.46
C VAL A 277 8.46 20.95 -16.79
N HIS A 278 7.29 20.80 -17.40
CA HIS A 278 6.03 21.29 -16.85
C HIS A 278 5.21 20.10 -16.32
N PHE A 279 4.43 20.35 -15.27
CA PHE A 279 3.53 19.35 -14.70
C PHE A 279 2.10 19.61 -15.16
N LYS A 280 1.33 18.55 -15.42
CA LYS A 280 -0.11 18.62 -15.71
C LYS A 280 -0.84 17.36 -15.21
N PRO A 281 -2.12 17.44 -14.85
CA PRO A 281 -2.93 16.26 -14.57
C PRO A 281 -3.05 15.36 -15.82
N ASN A 282 -3.12 14.05 -15.61
CA ASN A 282 -3.40 13.09 -16.68
C ASN A 282 -4.91 12.76 -16.76
N GLU A 283 -5.70 13.69 -17.30
CA GLU A 283 -7.18 13.62 -17.30
C GLU A 283 -7.78 12.56 -18.24
N ASN A 284 -7.04 12.12 -19.26
CA ASN A 284 -7.54 11.21 -20.31
C ASN A 284 -6.83 9.84 -20.30
N SER A 285 -6.36 9.41 -19.14
CA SER A 285 -5.64 8.14 -19.00
C SER A 285 -6.61 6.95 -19.07
N THR A 286 -6.21 5.89 -19.77
CA THR A 286 -6.91 4.59 -19.72
C THR A 286 -6.74 3.87 -18.39
N TRP A 287 -5.77 4.32 -17.58
CA TRP A 287 -5.47 3.79 -16.25
C TRP A 287 -5.42 4.95 -15.26
N MET A 288 -6.15 4.86 -14.15
CA MET A 288 -6.24 5.92 -13.15
C MET A 288 -4.87 6.41 -12.68
N MET A 289 -3.89 5.50 -12.53
CA MET A 289 -2.53 5.87 -12.11
C MET A 289 -1.53 6.00 -13.28
N GLY A 290 -1.99 6.08 -14.53
CA GLY A 290 -1.12 6.19 -15.69
C GLY A 290 -0.36 7.52 -15.75
N MET A 291 0.93 7.46 -16.05
CA MET A 291 1.78 8.63 -16.29
C MET A 291 2.17 8.74 -17.76
N GLU A 292 2.36 9.96 -18.25
CA GLU A 292 2.76 10.22 -19.63
C GLU A 292 3.83 11.32 -19.68
N VAL A 293 4.92 11.07 -20.42
CA VAL A 293 5.97 12.06 -20.69
C VAL A 293 5.87 12.54 -22.13
N LYS A 294 5.64 13.84 -22.33
CA LYS A 294 5.68 14.51 -23.63
C LYS A 294 6.96 15.31 -23.76
N LEU A 295 7.88 14.84 -24.61
CA LEU A 295 9.10 15.56 -24.96
C LEU A 295 8.96 16.19 -26.35
N TYR A 296 9.61 17.34 -26.54
CA TYR A 296 9.63 18.06 -27.81
C TYR A 296 11.08 18.25 -28.27
N ARG A 297 11.31 18.13 -29.58
CA ARG A 297 12.65 18.01 -30.20
C ARG A 297 13.53 19.25 -30.03
N PHE A 298 12.94 20.43 -29.82
CA PHE A 298 13.66 21.70 -29.66
C PHE A 298 13.35 22.34 -28.31
N PRO A 299 14.32 22.38 -27.37
CA PRO A 299 14.16 23.08 -26.10
C PRO A 299 14.09 24.61 -26.36
N CYS A 300 12.88 25.16 -26.30
CA CYS A 300 12.53 26.50 -25.84
C CYS A 300 13.18 27.78 -26.41
N PHE A 301 14.17 27.76 -27.32
CA PHE A 301 14.86 29.01 -27.68
C PHE A 301 14.21 29.83 -28.82
N PHE A 302 13.35 29.26 -29.68
CA PHE A 302 12.88 29.97 -30.89
C PHE A 302 11.45 29.68 -31.38
N GLY A 303 10.45 29.43 -30.52
CA GLY A 303 9.06 29.41 -31.02
C GLY A 303 7.97 28.87 -30.08
N PRO A 304 6.70 28.87 -30.53
CA PRO A 304 5.51 28.41 -29.78
C PRO A 304 5.40 26.86 -29.74
N TRP A 305 6.53 26.16 -29.76
CA TRP A 305 6.56 24.71 -29.83
C TRP A 305 6.40 24.14 -28.42
N GLY A 306 5.77 22.97 -28.32
CA GLY A 306 5.36 22.40 -27.03
C GLY A 306 6.48 22.30 -26.01
N LYS A 307 6.12 22.50 -24.74
CA LYS A 307 7.03 22.44 -23.61
C LYS A 307 7.10 21.02 -23.08
N PRO A 308 8.29 20.47 -22.76
CA PRO A 308 8.42 19.16 -22.12
C PRO A 308 7.47 19.08 -20.91
N THR A 309 6.60 18.09 -20.91
CA THR A 309 5.52 17.98 -19.93
C THR A 309 5.48 16.57 -19.36
N LEU A 310 5.47 16.48 -18.04
CA LEU A 310 5.16 15.27 -17.29
C LEU A 310 3.68 15.34 -16.85
N ARG A 311 2.89 14.38 -17.32
CA ARG A 311 1.50 14.20 -16.95
C ARG A 311 1.38 13.10 -15.92
N ILE A 312 0.77 13.41 -14.78
CA ILE A 312 0.68 12.53 -13.62
C ILE A 312 -0.78 12.49 -13.17
N PRO A 313 -1.26 11.34 -12.66
CA PRO A 313 -2.52 11.26 -11.92
C PRO A 313 -2.57 12.32 -10.83
N LYS A 314 -3.71 13.00 -10.71
CA LYS A 314 -3.88 14.01 -9.67
C LYS A 314 -4.08 13.33 -8.33
N LEU A 315 -3.16 13.59 -7.39
CA LEU A 315 -3.22 13.07 -6.02
C LEU A 315 -3.98 14.05 -5.13
N ILE A 316 -4.89 13.54 -4.32
CA ILE A 316 -5.57 14.29 -3.26
C ILE A 316 -4.92 13.92 -1.93
N VAL A 317 -4.33 14.92 -1.27
CA VAL A 317 -3.67 14.75 0.03
C VAL A 317 -4.60 15.26 1.12
N GLU A 318 -5.10 14.33 1.93
CA GLU A 318 -5.95 14.58 3.10
C GLU A 318 -5.37 13.88 4.34
N ASN A 319 -5.97 14.14 5.51
CA ASN A 319 -5.52 13.59 6.80
C ASN A 319 -5.50 12.05 6.86
N PHE A 320 -6.23 11.36 5.97
CA PHE A 320 -6.29 9.90 5.92
C PHE A 320 -5.44 9.30 4.78
N SER A 321 -4.87 10.12 3.89
CA SER A 321 -4.11 9.62 2.74
C SER A 321 -2.94 8.74 3.18
N GLU A 322 -2.25 9.11 4.28
CA GLU A 322 -1.16 8.30 4.84
C GLU A 322 -1.67 6.92 5.30
N LEU A 323 -2.79 6.88 6.03
CA LEU A 323 -3.40 5.65 6.54
C LEU A 323 -3.76 4.71 5.40
N VAL A 324 -4.50 5.19 4.39
CA VAL A 324 -4.96 4.36 3.28
C VAL A 324 -3.78 3.85 2.46
N LEU A 325 -2.85 4.74 2.10
CA LEU A 325 -1.68 4.37 1.28
C LEU A 325 -0.76 3.40 2.01
N ARG A 326 -0.50 3.58 3.31
CA ARG A 326 0.34 2.63 4.07
C ARG A 326 -0.30 1.26 4.21
N ASN A 327 -1.62 1.16 4.37
CA ASN A 327 -2.29 -0.14 4.42
C ASN A 327 -2.25 -0.84 3.04
N LEU A 328 -2.46 -0.10 1.95
CA LEU A 328 -2.29 -0.64 0.59
C LEU A 328 -0.85 -1.10 0.32
N ILE A 329 0.16 -0.33 0.75
CA ILE A 329 1.58 -0.71 0.63
C ILE A 329 1.89 -1.95 1.47
N ALA A 330 1.40 -2.01 2.72
CA ALA A 330 1.59 -3.17 3.57
C ALA A 330 0.97 -4.44 2.94
N TYR A 331 -0.19 -4.30 2.31
CA TYR A 331 -0.83 -5.36 1.53
C TYR A 331 0.06 -5.78 0.34
N GLU A 332 0.59 -4.84 -0.45
CA GLU A 332 1.47 -5.14 -1.60
C GLU A 332 2.77 -5.84 -1.19
N GLN A 333 3.37 -5.47 -0.06
CA GLN A 333 4.63 -6.04 0.42
C GLN A 333 4.49 -7.42 1.04
N SER A 334 3.29 -7.75 1.48
CA SER A 334 3.06 -8.95 2.26
C SER A 334 2.29 -10.02 1.47
N CYS A 335 1.58 -9.63 0.41
CA CYS A 335 0.93 -10.53 -0.54
C CYS A 335 1.70 -10.64 -1.87
N GLN A 336 1.50 -11.74 -2.60
CA GLN A 336 2.02 -11.91 -3.96
C GLN A 336 1.12 -11.15 -4.96
N THR A 337 1.15 -9.82 -4.93
CA THR A 337 0.37 -8.94 -5.81
C THR A 337 1.26 -7.92 -6.54
N HIS A 338 0.64 -7.10 -7.40
CA HIS A 338 1.31 -6.03 -8.13
C HIS A 338 1.61 -4.82 -7.23
N TYR A 339 2.78 -4.19 -7.43
CA TYR A 339 3.30 -3.06 -6.63
C TYR A 339 2.92 -1.69 -7.20
N HIS A 340 1.73 -1.57 -7.79
CA HIS A 340 1.35 -0.37 -8.53
C HIS A 340 1.08 0.83 -7.62
N ILE A 341 0.56 0.62 -6.41
CA ILE A 341 0.41 1.67 -5.40
C ILE A 341 1.78 2.10 -4.91
N THR A 342 2.63 1.15 -4.48
CA THR A 342 3.99 1.42 -4.00
C THR A 342 4.80 2.18 -5.05
N SER A 343 4.74 1.77 -6.31
CA SER A 343 5.41 2.47 -7.42
C SER A 343 4.93 3.92 -7.59
N TYR A 344 3.63 4.18 -7.44
CA TYR A 344 3.09 5.54 -7.54
C TYR A 344 3.50 6.39 -6.34
N VAL A 345 3.43 5.87 -5.12
CA VAL A 345 3.84 6.61 -3.92
C VAL A 345 5.32 6.95 -3.99
N PHE A 346 6.20 6.01 -4.38
CA PHE A 346 7.62 6.33 -4.60
C PHE A 346 7.81 7.40 -5.67
N THR A 347 6.97 7.41 -6.71
CA THR A 347 7.01 8.48 -7.73
C THR A 347 6.68 9.84 -7.10
N MET A 348 5.69 9.90 -6.22
CA MET A 348 5.33 11.14 -5.52
C MET A 348 6.39 11.57 -4.50
N ASP A 349 6.95 10.64 -3.73
CA ASP A 349 8.07 10.85 -2.80
C ASP A 349 9.29 11.44 -3.52
N MET A 350 9.65 10.88 -4.68
CA MET A 350 10.75 11.43 -5.50
C MET A 350 10.50 12.86 -5.98
N LEU A 351 9.23 13.22 -6.27
CA LEU A 351 8.86 14.55 -6.72
C LEU A 351 8.77 15.55 -5.56
N VAL A 352 8.44 15.11 -4.35
CA VAL A 352 8.09 15.97 -3.21
C VAL A 352 9.11 15.83 -2.08
N ASN A 353 10.16 16.63 -2.11
CA ASN A 353 11.13 16.67 -1.01
C ASN A 353 10.83 17.79 -0.01
N THR A 354 10.18 18.87 -0.46
CA THR A 354 9.97 20.09 0.32
C THR A 354 8.59 20.70 0.08
N GLN A 355 8.18 21.63 0.94
CA GLN A 355 6.96 22.43 0.73
C GLN A 355 6.97 23.24 -0.59
N GLU A 356 8.15 23.59 -1.13
CA GLU A 356 8.24 24.27 -2.42
C GLU A 356 7.82 23.32 -3.56
N ASP A 357 8.21 22.04 -3.49
CA ASP A 357 7.79 21.02 -4.44
C ASP A 357 6.28 20.83 -4.44
N VAL A 358 5.68 20.73 -3.24
CA VAL A 358 4.23 20.70 -3.08
C VAL A 358 3.60 21.93 -3.73
N ALA A 359 4.12 23.13 -3.47
CA ALA A 359 3.60 24.36 -4.07
C ALA A 359 3.64 24.32 -5.61
N ARG A 360 4.68 23.75 -6.23
CA ARG A 360 4.74 23.57 -7.70
C ARG A 360 3.68 22.59 -8.20
N LEU A 361 3.50 21.47 -7.52
CA LEU A 361 2.51 20.46 -7.90
C LEU A 361 1.07 20.94 -7.69
N VAL A 362 0.81 21.74 -6.65
CA VAL A 362 -0.47 22.42 -6.42
C VAL A 362 -0.75 23.45 -7.51
N ASN A 363 0.22 24.32 -7.82
CA ASN A 363 0.06 25.32 -8.89
C ASN A 363 -0.17 24.70 -10.27
N SER A 364 0.37 23.51 -10.50
CA SER A 364 0.14 22.74 -11.73
C SER A 364 -1.09 21.85 -11.70
N ARG A 365 -1.84 21.85 -10.58
CA ARG A 365 -3.05 21.07 -10.31
C ARG A 365 -2.85 19.55 -10.27
N VAL A 366 -1.61 19.07 -10.21
CA VAL A 366 -1.27 17.65 -10.06
C VAL A 366 -1.46 17.17 -8.62
N LEU A 367 -1.39 18.08 -7.66
CA LEU A 367 -1.63 17.78 -6.26
C LEU A 367 -2.75 18.68 -5.72
N ASP A 368 -3.78 18.09 -5.13
CA ASP A 368 -4.82 18.79 -4.38
C ASP A 368 -4.49 18.69 -2.89
N ASN A 369 -3.94 19.76 -2.34
CA ASN A 369 -3.55 19.82 -0.93
C ASN A 369 -4.75 20.25 -0.09
N ARG A 370 -5.32 19.31 0.67
CA ARG A 370 -6.44 19.56 1.60
C ARG A 370 -6.01 19.47 3.07
N VAL A 371 -4.71 19.40 3.33
CA VAL A 371 -4.14 19.49 4.68
C VAL A 371 -3.74 20.93 5.01
N GLY A 372 -3.37 21.21 6.26
CA GLY A 372 -3.26 22.57 6.78
C GLY A 372 -2.16 23.41 6.13
N SER A 373 -1.12 22.79 5.58
CA SER A 373 -0.02 23.48 4.92
C SER A 373 0.68 22.63 3.84
N ASN A 374 1.50 23.28 2.99
CA ASN A 374 2.36 22.56 2.04
C ASN A 374 3.50 21.79 2.72
N GLU A 375 3.92 22.22 3.91
CA GLU A 375 4.90 21.52 4.72
C GLU A 375 4.32 20.21 5.24
N GLU A 376 3.12 20.26 5.84
CA GLU A 376 2.40 19.07 6.30
C GLU A 376 2.12 18.08 5.17
N ALA A 377 1.74 18.55 3.98
CA ALA A 377 1.56 17.69 2.81
C ALA A 377 2.88 17.02 2.37
N ALA A 378 4.00 17.74 2.42
CA ALA A 378 5.31 17.18 2.11
C ALA A 378 5.71 16.12 3.14
N ASP A 379 5.47 16.38 4.43
CA ASP A 379 5.74 15.42 5.50
C ASP A 379 4.91 14.15 5.34
N ILE A 380 3.62 14.27 5.04
CA ILE A 380 2.75 13.11 4.76
C ILE A 380 3.35 12.27 3.62
N ILE A 381 3.63 12.87 2.46
CA ILE A 381 4.14 12.12 1.29
C ILE A 381 5.47 11.42 1.62
N ASN A 382 6.42 12.15 2.21
CA ASN A 382 7.73 11.60 2.58
C ASN A 382 7.65 10.52 3.65
N ASN A 383 6.67 10.60 4.55
CA ASN A 383 6.48 9.60 5.59
C ASN A 383 5.99 8.27 5.01
N ILE A 384 5.10 8.28 4.03
CA ILE A 384 4.49 7.05 3.47
C ILE A 384 5.56 6.07 2.97
N CYS A 385 6.64 6.57 2.36
CA CYS A 385 7.72 5.74 1.82
C CYS A 385 8.78 5.28 2.85
N LYS A 386 8.70 5.70 4.12
CA LYS A 386 9.65 5.27 5.17
C LYS A 386 9.51 3.77 5.45
N ASP A 387 10.65 3.08 5.46
CA ASP A 387 10.79 1.62 5.67
C ASP A 387 10.00 0.75 4.69
N VAL A 388 9.64 1.31 3.54
CA VAL A 388 9.02 0.61 2.42
C VAL A 388 10.13 0.02 1.54
N ALA A 389 10.13 -1.30 1.32
CA ALA A 389 10.91 -1.92 0.27
C ALA A 389 10.38 -1.52 -1.13
N GLY A 390 11.20 -0.82 -1.90
CA GLY A 390 10.93 -0.47 -3.30
C GLY A 390 11.93 -1.14 -4.24
N VAL A 391 11.46 -2.08 -5.07
CA VAL A 391 12.31 -2.79 -6.06
C VAL A 391 11.85 -2.50 -7.49
N TYR A 392 10.54 -2.39 -7.72
CA TYR A 392 9.95 -2.31 -9.05
C TYR A 392 9.18 -1.02 -9.26
N SER A 393 9.14 -0.53 -10.51
CA SER A 393 8.38 0.66 -10.90
C SER A 393 7.58 0.42 -12.18
N PHE A 394 6.32 0.85 -12.17
CA PHE A 394 5.44 0.91 -13.33
C PHE A 394 5.73 2.10 -14.26
N TYR A 395 6.66 2.98 -13.87
CA TYR A 395 6.96 4.24 -14.55
C TYR A 395 8.42 4.31 -15.02
N GLU A 396 9.11 3.18 -15.11
CA GLU A 396 10.52 3.12 -15.50
C GLU A 396 10.76 3.83 -16.85
N GLN A 397 9.89 3.60 -17.83
CA GLN A 397 10.04 4.20 -19.16
C GLN A 397 9.87 5.73 -19.14
N GLU A 398 8.93 6.22 -18.35
CA GLU A 398 8.68 7.65 -18.15
C GLU A 398 9.90 8.30 -17.49
N TRP A 399 10.42 7.67 -16.44
CA TRP A 399 11.62 8.14 -15.74
C TRP A 399 12.87 8.09 -16.62
N GLU A 400 13.05 7.06 -17.45
CA GLU A 400 14.16 6.98 -18.40
C GLU A 400 14.13 8.15 -19.40
N LYS A 401 12.96 8.42 -19.98
CA LYS A 401 12.75 9.53 -20.92
C LYS A 401 13.10 10.87 -20.28
N LEU A 402 12.63 11.11 -19.06
CA LEU A 402 12.89 12.35 -18.32
C LEU A 402 14.36 12.49 -17.94
N ASN A 403 14.98 11.43 -17.42
CA ASN A 403 16.40 11.45 -17.06
C ASN A 403 17.29 11.71 -18.27
N LYS A 404 16.99 11.07 -19.41
CA LYS A 404 17.69 11.34 -20.67
C LYS A 404 17.51 12.78 -21.12
N TYR A 405 16.30 13.35 -21.01
CA TYR A 405 16.05 14.75 -21.34
C TYR A 405 16.85 15.69 -20.43
N CYS A 406 16.76 15.53 -19.11
CA CYS A 406 17.37 16.43 -18.14
C CYS A 406 18.91 16.41 -18.18
N ASN A 407 19.50 15.29 -18.61
CA ASN A 407 20.94 15.16 -18.79
C ASN A 407 21.47 15.72 -20.12
N ASN A 408 20.60 16.14 -21.05
CA ASN A 408 21.04 16.80 -22.27
C ASN A 408 21.64 18.18 -21.96
N TYR A 409 22.47 18.68 -22.89
CA TYR A 409 23.20 19.93 -22.73
C TYR A 409 22.29 21.12 -22.35
N TRP A 410 21.20 21.35 -23.09
CA TRP A 410 20.34 22.51 -22.86
C TRP A 410 19.58 22.46 -21.53
N PRO A 411 18.81 21.40 -21.19
CA PRO A 411 18.06 21.35 -19.93
C PRO A 411 18.98 21.45 -18.70
N LYS A 412 20.14 20.78 -18.75
CA LYS A 412 21.15 20.83 -17.68
C LYS A 412 21.68 22.25 -17.43
N ASN A 413 22.04 22.96 -18.50
CA ASN A 413 22.54 24.34 -18.39
C ASN A 413 21.45 25.34 -17.99
N ILE A 414 20.21 25.17 -18.47
CA ILE A 414 19.06 26.00 -18.06
C ILE A 414 18.77 25.81 -16.58
N ALA A 415 18.77 24.56 -16.09
CA ALA A 415 18.55 24.26 -14.68
C ALA A 415 19.62 24.93 -13.81
N TRP A 416 20.89 24.85 -14.22
CA TRP A 416 22.00 25.52 -13.53
C TRP A 416 21.85 27.05 -13.53
N LEU A 417 21.48 27.65 -14.68
CA LEU A 417 21.25 29.09 -14.80
C LEU A 417 20.10 29.55 -13.87
N ARG A 418 18.98 28.82 -13.87
CA ARG A 418 17.82 29.08 -13.00
C ARG A 418 18.17 29.00 -11.53
N ARG A 419 18.88 27.94 -11.13
CA ARG A 419 19.33 27.74 -9.75
C ARG A 419 20.31 28.83 -9.27
N THR A 420 21.17 29.33 -10.16
CA THR A 420 22.21 30.29 -9.77
C THR A 420 21.68 31.73 -9.75
N TYR A 421 20.96 32.13 -10.81
CA TYR A 421 20.62 33.53 -11.04
C TYR A 421 19.18 33.90 -10.69
N PHE A 422 18.24 32.95 -10.77
CA PHE A 422 16.83 33.23 -10.57
C PHE A 422 16.32 32.88 -9.17
N SER A 423 17.20 32.42 -8.28
CA SER A 423 16.87 32.12 -6.88
C SER A 423 16.94 33.34 -5.95
N ASN A 424 17.56 34.43 -6.38
CA ASN A 424 17.70 35.66 -5.59
C ASN A 424 17.46 36.89 -6.49
N PRO A 425 16.56 37.82 -6.11
CA PRO A 425 16.33 39.06 -6.85
C PRO A 425 17.60 39.83 -7.22
N TRP A 426 18.60 39.85 -6.33
CA TRP A 426 19.88 40.52 -6.58
C TRP A 426 20.69 39.86 -7.70
N ASN A 427 20.66 38.53 -7.80
CA ASN A 427 21.35 37.81 -8.87
C ASN A 427 20.65 38.05 -10.22
N ILE A 428 19.33 38.23 -10.23
CA ILE A 428 18.57 38.61 -11.43
C ILE A 428 19.01 40.01 -11.89
N ILE A 429 19.06 40.98 -10.97
CA ILE A 429 19.50 42.35 -11.27
C ILE A 429 20.93 42.35 -11.80
N ALA A 430 21.83 41.61 -11.15
CA ALA A 430 23.22 41.48 -11.58
C ALA A 430 23.34 40.86 -12.99
N LEU A 431 22.56 39.82 -13.28
CA LEU A 431 22.51 39.20 -14.61
C LEU A 431 22.02 40.19 -15.68
N LEU A 432 20.94 40.92 -15.40
CA LEU A 432 20.38 41.93 -16.32
C LEU A 432 21.37 43.07 -16.56
N ALA A 433 22.00 43.59 -15.51
CA ALA A 433 23.03 44.62 -15.62
C ALA A 433 24.21 44.13 -16.48
N GLY A 434 24.67 42.89 -16.26
CA GLY A 434 25.74 42.29 -17.07
C GLY A 434 25.37 42.14 -18.55
N ILE A 435 24.14 41.71 -18.86
CA ILE A 435 23.63 41.60 -20.23
C ILE A 435 23.58 42.97 -20.92
N ILE A 436 23.04 43.99 -20.22
CA ILE A 436 22.96 45.36 -20.75
C ILE A 436 24.35 45.92 -21.02
N LEU A 437 25.28 45.80 -20.07
CA LEU A 437 26.67 46.24 -20.22
C LEU A 437 27.35 45.55 -21.40
N PHE A 438 27.16 44.24 -21.55
CA PHE A 438 27.70 43.48 -22.68
C PHE A 438 27.13 43.96 -24.01
N ALA A 439 25.81 44.15 -24.10
CA ALA A 439 25.15 44.64 -25.32
C ALA A 439 25.64 46.06 -25.70
N LEU A 440 25.78 46.95 -24.72
CA LEU A 440 26.34 48.29 -24.92
C LEU A 440 27.79 48.23 -25.42
N THR A 441 28.60 47.32 -24.88
CA THR A 441 30.00 47.12 -25.30
C THR A 441 30.10 46.63 -26.74
N VAL A 442 29.22 45.69 -27.14
CA VAL A 442 29.14 45.20 -28.52
C VAL A 442 28.73 46.32 -29.47
N LEU A 443 27.69 47.09 -29.12
CA LEU A 443 27.23 48.24 -29.92
C LEU A 443 28.35 49.28 -30.08
N GLN A 444 29.02 49.64 -28.98
CA GLN A 444 30.16 50.57 -29.00
C GLN A 444 31.27 50.06 -29.93
N THR A 445 31.58 48.76 -29.87
CA THR A 445 32.61 48.15 -30.74
C THR A 445 32.21 48.22 -32.21
N ILE A 446 30.95 47.96 -32.54
CA ILE A 446 30.42 48.05 -33.92
C ILE A 446 30.54 49.48 -34.46
N PHE A 447 30.10 50.49 -33.70
CA PHE A 447 30.21 51.90 -34.09
C PHE A 447 31.66 52.39 -34.15
N THR A 448 32.58 51.80 -33.38
CA THR A 448 34.00 52.14 -33.43
C THR A 448 34.67 51.57 -34.69
N ILE A 449 34.20 50.42 -35.19
CA ILE A 449 34.76 49.75 -36.38
C ILE A 449 34.11 50.25 -37.69
N ASN A 450 32.81 50.58 -37.67
CA ASN A 450 32.08 51.22 -38.76
C ASN A 450 31.60 52.62 -38.31
N PRO A 451 32.47 53.64 -38.33
CA PRO A 451 32.13 54.99 -37.87
C PRO A 451 31.05 55.68 -38.70
#